data_AF-A0A554VLC0-F1
#
_entry.id   AF-A0A554VLC0-F1
#
_cell.length_a   1.000
_cell.length_b   1.000
_cell.length_c   1.000
_cell.angle_alpha   90.00
_cell.angle_beta   90.00
_cell.angle_gamma   90.00
#
_symmetry.space_group_name_H-M   'P 1'
#
loop_
_entity.id
_entity.type
_entity.pdbx_description
1 polymer ?
#
loop_
_entity_poly.entity_id
_entity_poly.type
_entity_poly.pdbx_seq_one_letter_code
_entity_poly.pdbx_strand_id
1 'polypeptide(L)'
;MTRINFHIFSLSVIVLSVLMTYSVMAEYASEEGTLSSNAISIVLRKTYTVLMYPTQTLFNLISVKGQGFSIFIIRLIFNILLYGLIIERLIFFFTFLKKRKTK
;
A
#
# COMPACT_ATOMS: atom_id res chain seq x y z
N MET A 1 -26.76 2.62 1.95
CA MET A 1 -25.51 1.92 1.60
C MET A 1 -24.84 2.63 0.44
N THR A 2 -23.72 3.32 0.67
CA THR A 2 -22.91 3.89 -0.40
C THR A 2 -22.18 2.77 -1.13
N ARG A 3 -22.52 2.56 -2.41
CA ARG A 3 -21.85 1.55 -3.26
C ARG A 3 -20.38 1.92 -3.41
N ILE A 4 -19.50 0.92 -3.32
CA ILE A 4 -18.07 1.08 -3.63
C ILE A 4 -17.95 1.33 -5.12
N ASN A 5 -17.20 2.36 -5.51
CA ASN A 5 -16.84 2.58 -6.90
C ASN A 5 -15.75 1.58 -7.32
N PHE A 6 -16.19 0.48 -7.92
CA PHE A 6 -15.32 -0.62 -8.31
C PHE A 6 -14.22 -0.20 -9.30
N HIS A 7 -14.47 0.77 -10.19
CA HIS A 7 -13.46 1.26 -11.13
C HIS A 7 -12.33 2.02 -10.45
N ILE A 8 -12.66 2.90 -9.50
CA ILE A 8 -11.65 3.65 -8.74
C ILE A 8 -10.86 2.68 -7.86
N PHE A 9 -11.56 1.74 -7.24
CA PHE A 9 -10.95 0.70 -6.44
C PHE A 9 -9.97 -0.15 -7.26
N SER A 10 -10.40 -0.72 -8.40
CA SER A 10 -9.53 -1.58 -9.22
C SER A 10 -8.31 -0.82 -9.77
N LEU A 11 -8.50 0.43 -10.22
CA LEU A 11 -7.40 1.27 -10.68
C LEU A 11 -6.41 1.58 -9.56
N SER A 12 -6.90 1.89 -8.35
CA SER A 12 -6.04 2.12 -7.19
C SER A 12 -5.25 0.86 -6.81
N VAL A 13 -5.85 -0.32 -6.87
CA VAL A 13 -5.20 -1.61 -6.61
C VAL A 13 -4.08 -1.87 -7.60
N ILE A 14 -4.29 -1.62 -8.90
CA ILE A 14 -3.26 -1.79 -9.94
C ILE A 14 -2.07 -0.87 -9.67
N VAL A 15 -2.33 0.43 -9.46
CA VAL A 15 -1.27 1.43 -9.20
C VAL A 15 -0.49 1.08 -7.92
N LEU A 16 -1.20 0.73 -6.85
CA LEU A 16 -0.59 0.32 -5.59
C LEU A 16 0.21 -0.97 -5.74
N SER A 17 -0.25 -1.94 -6.53
CA SER A 17 0.46 -3.19 -6.78
C SER A 17 1.83 -2.92 -7.42
N VAL A 18 1.86 -2.11 -8.47
CA VAL A 18 3.09 -1.72 -9.15
C VAL A 18 4.03 -0.98 -8.19
N LEU A 19 3.52 0.02 -7.47
CA LEU A 19 4.31 0.79 -6.50
C LEU A 19 4.87 -0.10 -5.39
N MET A 20 4.06 -1.04 -4.89
CA MET A 20 4.45 -1.97 -3.83
C MET A 20 5.56 -2.90 -4.28
N THR A 21 5.48 -3.45 -5.50
CA THR A 21 6.54 -4.31 -6.05
C THR A 21 7.88 -3.59 -6.11
N TYR A 22 7.92 -2.37 -6.65
CA TYR A 22 9.16 -1.58 -6.70
C TYR A 22 9.68 -1.22 -5.30
N SER A 23 8.77 -0.92 -4.36
CA SER A 23 9.14 -0.59 -2.99
C SER A 23 9.72 -1.80 -2.25
N VAL A 24 9.16 -3.01 -2.44
CA VAL A 24 9.70 -4.28 -1.91
C VAL A 24 11.08 -4.57 -2.45
N MET A 25 11.28 -4.44 -3.77
CA MET A 25 12.59 -4.64 -4.39
C MET A 25 13.64 -3.66 -3.85
N ALA A 26 13.23 -2.40 -3.63
CA ALA A 26 14.12 -1.39 -3.05
C ALA A 26 14.50 -1.72 -1.59
N GLU A 27 13.56 -2.19 -0.76
CA GLU A 27 13.87 -2.64 0.60
C GLU A 27 14.83 -3.83 0.57
N TYR A 28 14.54 -4.84 -0.25
CA TYR A 28 15.36 -6.05 -0.35
C TYR A 28 16.79 -5.73 -0.79
N ALA A 29 16.96 -4.91 -1.83
CA ALA A 29 18.28 -4.44 -2.26
C ALA A 29 18.98 -3.60 -1.18
N SER A 30 18.24 -2.90 -0.32
CA SER A 30 18.81 -2.19 0.82
C SER A 30 19.32 -3.14 1.90
N GLU A 31 18.61 -4.24 2.16
CA GLU A 31 19.02 -5.26 3.13
C GLU A 31 20.27 -6.01 2.65
N GLU A 32 20.38 -6.27 1.35
CA GLU A 32 21.58 -6.85 0.73
C GLU A 32 22.75 -5.86 0.59
N GLY A 33 22.54 -4.57 0.86
CA GLY A 33 23.56 -3.53 0.72
C GLY A 33 23.89 -3.16 -0.73
N THR A 34 23.05 -3.56 -1.69
CA THR A 34 23.22 -3.33 -3.14
C THR A 34 22.50 -2.09 -3.65
N LEU A 35 21.67 -1.44 -2.82
CA LEU A 35 20.89 -0.28 -3.19
C LEU A 35 21.75 0.99 -3.30
N SER A 36 21.74 1.62 -4.48
CA SER A 36 22.36 2.95 -4.68
C SER A 36 21.75 4.01 -3.75
N SER A 37 22.56 4.94 -3.25
CA SER A 37 22.15 6.03 -2.34
C SER A 37 21.49 7.21 -3.06
N ASN A 38 20.60 6.94 -4.02
CA ASN A 38 19.91 7.97 -4.80
C ASN A 38 18.61 8.42 -4.11
N ALA A 39 18.14 9.64 -4.39
CA ALA A 39 16.91 10.14 -3.77
C ALA A 39 15.69 9.23 -4.03
N ILE A 40 15.60 8.66 -5.23
CA ILE A 40 14.51 7.76 -5.65
C ILE A 40 14.49 6.48 -4.82
N SER A 41 15.65 5.87 -4.57
CA SER A 41 15.74 4.62 -3.81
C SER A 41 15.40 4.84 -2.34
N ILE A 42 15.82 5.98 -1.76
CA ILE A 42 15.43 6.38 -0.40
C ILE A 42 13.91 6.56 -0.30
N VAL A 43 13.29 7.21 -1.29
CA VAL A 43 11.83 7.40 -1.33
C VAL A 43 11.11 6.05 -1.44
N LEU A 44 11.54 5.16 -2.34
CA LEU A 44 10.94 3.83 -2.49
C LEU A 44 11.05 3.01 -1.21
N ARG A 45 12.20 3.06 -0.53
CA ARG A 45 12.42 2.38 0.75
C ARG A 45 11.48 2.89 1.84
N LYS A 46 11.39 4.21 2.01
CA LYS A 46 10.43 4.81 2.95
C LYS A 46 8.98 4.49 2.59
N THR A 47 8.68 4.44 1.30
CA THR A 47 7.35 4.09 0.79
C THR A 47 6.99 2.64 1.15
N TYR A 48 7.94 1.71 1.07
CA TYR A 48 7.76 0.34 1.56
C TYR A 48 7.34 0.31 3.03
N THR A 49 8.06 1.03 3.90
CA THR A 49 7.72 1.11 5.33
C THR A 49 6.31 1.61 5.56
N VAL A 50 5.90 2.67 4.84
CA VAL A 50 4.54 3.23 4.95
C VAL A 50 3.49 2.23 4.45
N LEU A 51 3.69 1.64 3.28
CA LEU A 51 2.74 0.71 2.68
C LEU A 51 2.62 -0.61 3.44
N MET A 52 3.67 -1.03 4.15
CA MET A 52 3.63 -2.23 5.00
C MET A 52 3.06 -1.97 6.39
N TYR A 53 2.93 -0.71 6.80
CA TYR A 53 2.57 -0.33 8.17
C TYR A 53 1.27 -0.98 8.69
N PRO A 54 0.16 -1.05 7.94
CA PRO A 54 -1.09 -1.64 8.45
C PRO A 54 -0.92 -3.12 8.80
N THR A 55 -0.27 -3.92 7.95
CA THR A 55 -0.02 -5.33 8.30
C THR A 55 1.17 -5.52 9.23
N GLN A 56 2.14 -4.61 9.30
CA GLN A 56 3.17 -4.64 10.33
C GLN A 56 2.56 -4.45 11.71
N THR A 57 1.64 -3.49 11.86
CA THR A 57 0.95 -3.25 13.13
C THR A 57 -0.03 -4.35 13.48
N LEU A 58 -0.88 -4.79 12.54
CA LEU A 58 -1.88 -5.84 12.79
C LEU A 58 -1.25 -7.23 13.02
N PHE A 59 -0.25 -7.60 12.22
CA PHE A 59 0.37 -8.92 12.31
C PHE A 59 1.61 -8.96 13.22
N ASN A 60 2.06 -7.83 13.80
CA ASN A 60 3.09 -7.87 14.85
C ASN A 60 2.63 -8.68 16.08
N LEU A 61 1.33 -8.69 16.37
CA LEU A 61 0.74 -9.55 17.41
C LEU A 61 0.85 -11.05 17.08
N ILE A 62 1.05 -11.40 15.80
CA ILE A 62 1.09 -12.78 15.28
C ILE A 62 2.53 -13.12 14.82
N SER A 63 3.50 -12.21 15.00
CA SER A 63 4.82 -12.29 14.37
C SER A 63 5.74 -13.27 15.10
N VAL A 64 5.51 -14.56 14.86
CA VAL A 64 6.49 -15.62 15.07
C VAL A 64 7.55 -15.47 13.98
N LYS A 65 8.82 -15.24 14.37
CA LYS A 65 9.97 -15.23 13.47
C LYS A 65 9.95 -16.48 12.57
N GLY A 66 10.04 -16.31 11.25
CA GLY A 66 10.10 -17.42 10.29
C GLY A 66 8.85 -17.64 9.42
N GLN A 67 7.92 -16.68 9.36
CA GLN A 67 6.78 -16.76 8.44
C GLN A 67 7.27 -16.85 6.97
N GLY A 68 6.92 -17.95 6.30
CA GLY A 68 7.33 -18.24 4.93
C GLY A 68 6.75 -17.27 3.88
N PHE A 69 7.29 -17.35 2.66
CA PHE A 69 6.96 -16.51 1.50
C PHE A 69 5.44 -16.34 1.27
N SER A 70 4.65 -17.36 1.54
CA SER A 70 3.18 -17.32 1.41
C SER A 70 2.51 -16.28 2.31
N ILE A 71 2.97 -16.15 3.56
CA ILE A 71 2.39 -15.19 4.51
C ILE A 71 2.80 -13.77 4.15
N PHE A 72 4.03 -13.60 3.64
CA PHE A 72 4.47 -12.32 3.08
C PHE A 72 3.56 -11.86 1.93
N ILE A 73 3.25 -12.74 0.97
CA ILE A 73 2.33 -12.42 -0.14
C ILE A 73 0.95 -12.03 0.38
N ILE A 74 0.40 -12.78 1.34
CA ILE A 74 -0.93 -12.48 1.91
C ILE A 74 -0.94 -11.08 2.54
N ARG A 75 0.09 -10.73 3.32
CA ARG A 75 0.22 -9.39 3.92
C ARG A 75 0.31 -8.30 2.86
N LEU A 76 1.03 -8.56 1.78
CA LEU A 76 1.19 -7.62 0.68
C LEU A 76 -0.14 -7.37 -0.05
N ILE A 77 -0.87 -8.44 -0.39
CA ILE A 77 -2.21 -8.34 -1.00
C ILE A 77 -3.16 -7.59 -0.06
N PHE A 78 -3.15 -7.91 1.23
CA PHE A 78 -4.03 -7.27 2.20
C PHE A 78 -3.78 -5.76 2.32
N ASN A 79 -2.51 -5.33 2.37
CA ASN A 79 -2.17 -3.91 2.36
C ASN A 79 -2.68 -3.19 1.10
N ILE A 80 -2.48 -3.79 -0.08
CA ILE A 80 -2.94 -3.22 -1.35
C ILE A 80 -4.46 -3.03 -1.34
N LEU A 81 -5.21 -4.03 -0.87
CA LEU A 81 -6.67 -3.96 -0.78
C LEU A 81 -7.12 -2.89 0.22
N LEU A 82 -6.48 -2.81 1.39
CA LEU A 82 -6.80 -1.79 2.39
C LEU A 82 -6.55 -0.37 1.86
N TYR A 83 -5.38 -0.12 1.29
CA TYR A 83 -5.06 1.19 0.72
C TYR A 83 -5.94 1.52 -0.48
N GLY A 84 -6.28 0.54 -1.31
CA GLY A 84 -7.23 0.73 -2.42
C GLY A 84 -8.62 1.15 -1.93
N LEU A 85 -9.11 0.54 -0.85
CA LEU A 85 -10.38 0.94 -0.22
C LEU A 85 -10.28 2.35 0.37
N ILE A 86 -9.19 2.69 1.06
CA ILE A 86 -8.99 4.03 1.64
C ILE A 86 -9.00 5.09 0.53
N ILE A 87 -8.29 4.85 -0.58
CA ILE A 87 -8.25 5.78 -1.72
C ILE A 87 -9.64 5.96 -2.33
N GLU A 88 -10.39 4.87 -2.54
CA GLU A 88 -11.77 4.94 -3.04
C GLU A 88 -12.64 5.83 -2.14
N ARG A 89 -12.54 5.64 -0.82
CA ARG A 89 -13.32 6.40 0.16
C ARG A 89 -12.92 7.87 0.23
N LEU A 90 -11.63 8.17 0.12
CA LEU A 90 -11.14 9.56 0.05
C LEU A 90 -11.68 10.26 -1.19
N ILE A 91 -11.57 9.64 -2.36
CA ILE A 91 -12.07 10.22 -3.62
C ILE A 91 -13.59 10.43 -3.56
N PHE A 92 -14.33 9.45 -3.03
CA PHE A 92 -15.77 9.59 -2.80
C PHE A 92 -16.09 10.80 -1.90
N PHE A 93 -15.38 10.94 -0.78
CA PHE A 93 -15.57 12.04 0.17
C PHE A 93 -15.26 13.41 -0.45
N PHE A 94 -14.14 13.55 -1.19
CA PHE A 94 -13.79 14.79 -1.88
C PHE A 94 -14.81 15.15 -2.98
N THR A 95 -15.29 14.15 -3.71
CA THR A 95 -16.31 14.36 -4.75
C THR A 95 -17.64 14.81 -4.12
N PHE A 96 -18.02 14.23 -2.99
CA PHE A 96 -19.20 14.63 -2.23
C PHE A 96 -19.10 16.05 -1.68
N LEU A 97 -17.96 16.40 -1.06
CA LEU A 97 -17.70 17.74 -0.55
C LEU A 97 -17.76 18.80 -1.66
N LYS A 98 -17.19 18.51 -2.83
CA LYS A 98 -17.23 19.41 -3.99
C LYS A 98 -18.67 19.68 -4.43
N LYS A 99 -19.50 18.64 -4.56
CA LYS A 99 -20.93 18.78 -4.93
C LYS A 99 -21.74 19.60 -3.93
N ARG A 100 -21.38 19.55 -2.64
CA ARG A 100 -22.07 20.31 -1.58
C ARG A 100 -21.71 21.80 -1.57
N LYS A 101 -20.54 22.19 -2.07
CA LYS A 101 -20.13 23.60 -2.20
C LYS A 101 -20.72 24.33 -3.41
N THR A 102 -21.24 23.59 -4.40
CA THR A 102 -21.81 24.16 -5.63
C THR A 102 -23.34 24.24 -5.62
N LYS A 103 -23.99 23.83 -4.53
CA LYS A 103 -25.43 24.01 -4.26
C LYS A 103 -25.59 25.05 -3.17
#